data_AF-A0A015MKI9-F1
#
_entry.id   AF-A0A015MKI9-F1
#
_cell.length_a   1.000
_cell.length_b   1.000
_cell.length_c   1.000
_cell.angle_alpha   90.00
_cell.angle_beta   90.00
_cell.angle_gamma   90.00
#
_symmetry.space_group_name_H-M   'P 1'
#
loop_
_entity.id
_entity.type
_entity.pdbx_description
1 polymer ?
#
loop_
_entity_poly.entity_id
_entity_poly.type
_entity_poly.pdbx_seq_one_letter_code
_entity_poly.pdbx_strand_id
1 'polypeptide(L)'
;MHFGNYDGKIIELKIEHNVNKLTSIEFELFKINYCHHELVPIFTKLITEGYSILNDQELATKGNDMELFHFLSAGPLAINSGPQKLFQNINEIKKDLIINKKFIPFPPRPTYEDTVHYIQLMQARAHEEYSPTKTVFN
;
A
#
# COMPACT_ATOMS: atom_id res chain seq x y z
N MET A 1 -9.66 3.63 9.27
CA MET A 1 -9.47 2.16 9.16
C MET A 1 -7.98 1.91 9.00
N HIS A 2 -7.38 1.03 9.81
CA HIS A 2 -6.03 0.54 9.59
C HIS A 2 -6.15 -0.92 9.14
N PHE A 3 -5.47 -1.26 8.04
CA PHE A 3 -5.42 -2.63 7.55
C PHE A 3 -4.12 -3.25 8.04
N GLY A 4 -4.23 -4.29 8.87
CA GLY A 4 -3.09 -4.92 9.51
C GLY A 4 -3.25 -5.07 11.01
N ASN A 5 -2.33 -5.79 11.63
CA ASN A 5 -2.33 -6.02 13.08
C ASN A 5 -1.75 -4.80 13.81
N TYR A 6 -2.10 -4.63 15.09
CA TYR A 6 -1.46 -3.61 15.92
C TYR A 6 0.05 -3.88 16.03
N ASP A 7 0.85 -2.92 15.59
CA ASP A 7 2.31 -2.98 15.60
C ASP A 7 2.86 -1.66 16.18
N GLY A 8 3.54 -1.74 17.33
CA GLY A 8 4.05 -0.57 18.05
C GLY A 8 5.07 0.23 17.25
N LYS A 9 5.91 -0.43 16.45
CA LYS A 9 6.94 0.22 15.65
C LYS A 9 6.34 1.02 14.51
N ILE A 10 5.32 0.49 13.86
CA ILE A 10 4.58 1.23 12.82
C ILE A 10 3.88 2.45 13.42
N ILE A 11 3.34 2.34 14.63
CA ILE A 11 2.72 3.48 15.35
C ILE A 11 3.75 4.57 15.64
N GLU A 12 4.93 4.20 16.14
CA GLU A 12 6.02 5.15 16.40
C GLU A 12 6.46 5.86 15.11
N LEU A 13 6.64 5.11 14.02
CA LEU A 13 7.01 5.66 12.71
C LEU A 13 5.93 6.62 12.18
N LYS A 14 4.64 6.28 12.35
CA LYS A 14 3.54 7.17 11.98
C LYS A 14 3.62 8.49 12.75
N ILE A 15 3.89 8.44 14.04
CA ILE A 15 4.05 9.65 14.87
C ILE A 15 5.25 10.46 14.37
N GLU A 16 6.44 9.85 14.24
CA GLU A 16 7.67 10.52 13.78
C GLU A 16 7.47 11.25 12.43
N HIS A 17 6.85 10.57 11.47
CA HIS A 17 6.67 11.12 10.12
C HIS A 17 5.53 12.17 10.05
N ASN A 18 4.53 12.07 10.93
CA ASN A 18 3.44 13.05 11.01
C ASN A 18 3.85 14.33 11.77
N VAL A 19 4.76 14.25 12.75
CA VAL A 19 5.24 15.41 13.52
C VAL A 19 5.90 16.47 12.62
N ASN A 20 6.49 16.07 11.49
CA ASN A 20 7.11 16.99 10.54
C ASN A 20 6.15 17.55 9.47
N LYS A 21 4.89 17.15 9.46
CA LYS A 21 3.95 17.43 8.35
C LYS A 21 2.74 18.28 8.73
N LEU A 22 2.63 18.69 9.99
CA LEU A 22 1.40 19.26 10.51
C LEU A 22 1.64 20.56 11.26
N THR A 23 1.45 21.67 10.55
CA THR A 23 0.84 22.82 11.21
C THR A 23 -0.59 22.44 11.59
N SER A 24 -1.08 22.94 12.72
CA SER A 24 -2.43 22.63 13.26
C SER A 24 -3.57 22.88 12.26
N ILE A 25 -3.35 23.74 11.25
CA ILE A 25 -4.29 24.06 10.18
C ILE A 25 -4.36 22.94 9.13
N GLU A 26 -3.24 22.30 8.80
CA GLU A 26 -3.20 21.17 7.86
C GLU A 26 -3.86 19.92 8.44
N PHE A 27 -3.85 19.73 9.78
CA PHE A 27 -4.55 18.60 10.41
C PHE A 27 -6.05 18.74 10.34
N GLU A 28 -6.55 19.97 10.56
CA GLU A 28 -7.98 20.28 10.46
C GLU A 28 -8.43 20.19 9.00
N LEU A 29 -7.64 20.69 8.05
CA LEU A 29 -7.88 20.48 6.60
C LEU A 29 -7.80 19.00 6.20
N PHE A 30 -6.90 18.20 6.78
CA PHE A 30 -6.77 16.77 6.49
C PHE A 30 -7.93 15.95 7.07
N LYS A 31 -8.41 16.31 8.26
CA LYS A 31 -9.67 15.76 8.83
C LYS A 31 -10.88 16.13 7.98
N ILE A 32 -10.91 17.34 7.42
CA ILE A 32 -12.03 17.85 6.65
C ILE A 32 -12.03 17.34 5.19
N ASN A 33 -10.86 17.09 4.56
CA ASN A 33 -10.79 16.81 3.11
C ASN A 33 -10.60 15.35 2.68
N TYR A 34 -10.28 14.37 3.54
CA TYR A 34 -10.02 13.01 3.04
C TYR A 34 -10.72 11.86 3.78
N CYS A 35 -11.52 12.14 4.80
CA CYS A 35 -12.48 11.15 5.26
C CYS A 35 -13.81 11.42 4.56
N HIS A 36 -13.88 11.20 3.24
CA HIS A 36 -15.17 11.00 2.60
C HIS A 36 -15.81 9.81 3.30
N HIS A 37 -16.75 10.07 4.22
CA HIS A 37 -17.49 9.06 4.95
C HIS A 37 -18.10 8.00 4.01
N GLU A 38 -18.33 8.38 2.75
CA GLU A 38 -18.81 7.54 1.65
C GLU A 38 -17.78 6.54 1.10
N LEU A 39 -16.48 6.83 1.17
CA LEU A 39 -15.42 5.93 0.69
C LEU A 39 -15.08 4.84 1.70
N VAL A 40 -15.38 5.05 2.98
CA VAL A 40 -15.10 4.06 4.04
C VAL A 40 -15.87 2.74 3.83
N PRO A 41 -17.18 2.75 3.50
CA PRO A 41 -17.90 1.54 3.11
C PRO A 41 -17.31 0.84 1.88
N ILE A 42 -16.91 1.60 0.86
CA ILE A 42 -16.33 1.06 -0.38
C ILE A 42 -15.00 0.36 -0.07
N PHE A 43 -14.12 1.04 0.67
CA PHE A 43 -12.83 0.49 1.07
C PHE A 43 -13.02 -0.76 1.95
N THR A 44 -13.92 -0.70 2.94
CA THR A 44 -14.26 -1.87 3.77
C THR A 44 -14.70 -3.05 2.91
N LYS A 45 -15.60 -2.81 1.94
CA LYS A 45 -16.09 -3.86 1.04
C LYS A 45 -14.95 -4.47 0.22
N LEU A 46 -14.10 -3.65 -0.41
CA LEU A 46 -12.96 -4.12 -1.20
C LEU A 46 -12.00 -4.97 -0.36
N ILE A 47 -11.70 -4.52 0.87
CA ILE A 47 -10.85 -5.24 1.80
C ILE A 47 -11.47 -6.58 2.22
N THR A 48 -12.76 -6.59 2.56
CA THR A 48 -13.47 -7.82 2.96
C THR A 48 -13.57 -8.83 1.82
N GLU A 49 -13.87 -8.37 0.60
CA GLU A 49 -13.89 -9.23 -0.59
C GLU A 49 -12.50 -9.77 -0.90
N GLY A 50 -11.47 -8.91 -0.85
CA GLY A 50 -10.08 -9.33 -1.03
C GLY A 50 -9.63 -10.39 -0.03
N TYR A 51 -9.96 -10.20 1.26
CA TYR A 51 -9.71 -11.22 2.30
C TYR A 51 -10.37 -12.56 1.99
N SER A 52 -11.64 -12.51 1.56
CA SER A 52 -12.42 -13.72 1.28
C SER A 52 -11.87 -14.48 0.07
N ILE A 53 -11.45 -13.76 -0.97
CA ILE A 53 -10.87 -14.34 -2.19
C ILE A 53 -9.49 -14.93 -1.92
N LEU A 54 -8.63 -14.20 -1.21
CA LEU A 54 -7.26 -14.63 -0.96
C LEU A 54 -7.19 -15.74 0.10
N ASN A 55 -8.15 -15.77 1.03
CA ASN A 55 -8.22 -16.73 2.14
C ASN A 55 -6.87 -16.89 2.88
N ASP A 56 -6.14 -15.78 3.01
CA ASP A 56 -4.80 -15.72 3.55
C ASP A 56 -4.84 -15.16 4.98
N GLN A 57 -4.59 -16.01 5.96
CA GLN A 57 -4.59 -15.64 7.38
C GLN A 57 -3.45 -14.67 7.74
N GLU A 58 -2.40 -14.60 6.92
CA GLU A 58 -1.26 -13.71 7.14
C GLU A 58 -1.40 -12.37 6.41
N LEU A 59 -2.51 -12.14 5.72
CA LEU A 59 -2.69 -10.94 4.89
C LEU A 59 -2.58 -9.64 5.70
N ALA A 60 -3.08 -9.63 6.94
CA ALA A 60 -2.91 -8.51 7.88
C ALA A 60 -1.43 -8.24 8.17
N THR A 61 -0.66 -9.30 8.44
CA THR A 61 0.77 -9.21 8.72
C THR A 61 1.56 -8.75 7.50
N LYS A 62 1.20 -9.23 6.30
CA LYS A 62 1.77 -8.76 5.03
C LYS A 62 1.46 -7.29 4.77
N GLY A 63 0.27 -6.83 5.17
CA GLY A 63 -0.10 -5.42 5.19
C GLY A 63 0.84 -4.59 6.08
N ASN A 64 1.11 -5.05 7.30
CA ASN A 64 2.07 -4.41 8.20
C ASN A 64 3.48 -4.38 7.59
N ASP A 65 3.95 -5.47 6.99
CA ASP A 65 5.29 -5.53 6.39
C ASP A 65 5.41 -4.56 5.21
N MET A 66 4.36 -4.42 4.40
CA MET A 66 4.31 -3.43 3.32
C MET A 66 4.31 -1.99 3.83
N GLU A 67 3.54 -1.72 4.89
CA GLU A 67 3.51 -0.39 5.51
C GLU A 67 4.84 -0.03 6.17
N LEU A 68 5.44 -0.96 6.90
CA LEU A 68 6.78 -0.80 7.48
C LEU A 68 7.83 -0.55 6.40
N PHE A 69 7.79 -1.31 5.30
CA PHE A 69 8.66 -1.07 4.15
C PHE A 69 8.48 0.34 3.57
N HIS A 70 7.24 0.81 3.43
CA HIS A 70 6.95 2.17 2.95
C HIS A 70 7.61 3.25 3.84
N PHE A 71 7.51 3.12 5.17
CA PHE A 71 8.18 4.04 6.10
C PHE A 71 9.70 3.95 5.99
N LEU A 72 10.27 2.75 6.07
CA LEU A 72 11.72 2.57 6.08
C LEU A 72 12.37 2.99 4.76
N SER A 73 11.67 2.82 3.64
CA SER A 73 12.11 3.28 2.32
C SER A 73 11.89 4.77 2.06
N ALA A 74 11.52 5.53 3.10
CA ALA A 74 11.28 6.97 3.06
C ALA A 74 10.09 7.41 2.20
N GLY A 75 9.12 6.52 1.96
CA GLY A 75 7.92 6.80 1.18
C GLY A 75 7.10 8.01 1.64
N PRO A 76 6.94 8.25 2.95
CA PRO A 76 6.21 9.42 3.45
C PRO A 76 6.97 10.76 3.35
N LEU A 77 8.29 10.72 3.11
CA LEU A 77 9.16 11.90 3.09
C LEU A 77 9.20 12.55 1.71
N ALA A 78 9.64 13.81 1.65
CA ALA A 78 9.91 14.48 0.39
C ALA A 78 11.06 13.80 -0.36
N ILE A 79 11.02 13.83 -1.69
CA ILE A 79 11.98 13.16 -2.59
C ILE A 79 13.43 13.49 -2.21
N ASN A 80 13.71 14.74 -1.82
CA ASN A 80 15.05 15.20 -1.46
C ASN A 80 15.61 14.55 -0.18
N SER A 81 14.74 14.16 0.75
CA SER A 81 15.12 13.50 2.01
C SER A 81 15.14 11.98 1.90
N GLY A 82 14.55 11.44 0.83
CA GLY A 82 14.43 10.01 0.58
C GLY A 82 15.76 9.25 0.60
N PRO A 83 16.77 9.66 -0.20
CA PRO A 83 18.03 8.92 -0.30
C PRO A 83 18.74 8.73 1.05
N GLN A 84 18.79 9.78 1.87
CA GLN A 84 19.48 9.73 3.15
C GLN A 84 18.78 8.78 4.13
N LYS A 85 17.46 8.89 4.28
CA LYS A 85 16.69 8.06 5.21
C LYS A 85 16.68 6.59 4.75
N LEU A 86 16.60 6.34 3.44
CA LEU A 86 16.75 4.99 2.88
C LEU A 86 18.12 4.39 3.22
N PHE A 87 19.20 5.16 3.07
CA PHE A 87 20.55 4.69 3.38
C PHE A 87 20.74 4.37 4.87
N GLN A 88 20.15 5.17 5.75
CA GLN A 88 20.14 4.93 7.20
C GLN A 88 19.43 3.61 7.55
N ASN A 89 18.32 3.32 6.86
CA ASN A 89 17.46 2.17 7.16
C ASN A 89 17.81 0.90 6.35
N ILE A 90 18.77 0.96 5.42
CA ILE A 90 19.00 -0.12 4.45
C ILE A 90 19.35 -1.46 5.09
N ASN A 91 20.11 -1.43 6.19
CA ASN A 91 20.49 -2.64 6.91
C ASN A 91 19.29 -3.30 7.60
N GLU A 92 18.39 -2.47 8.13
CA GLU A 92 17.15 -2.93 8.75
C GLU A 92 16.22 -3.55 7.71
N ILE A 93 16.01 -2.87 6.58
CA ILE A 93 15.21 -3.39 5.46
C ILE A 93 15.78 -4.74 5.00
N LYS A 94 17.09 -4.83 4.78
CA LYS A 94 17.72 -6.05 4.29
C LYS A 94 17.62 -7.20 5.29
N LYS A 95 17.93 -6.95 6.57
CA LYS A 95 17.99 -8.01 7.58
C LYS A 95 16.60 -8.42 8.04
N ASP A 96 15.76 -7.47 8.41
CA ASP A 96 14.46 -7.76 9.01
C ASP A 96 13.41 -8.11 7.97
N LEU A 97 13.16 -7.21 7.01
CA LEU A 97 12.12 -7.43 6.00
C LEU A 97 12.55 -8.51 5.00
N ILE A 98 13.69 -8.35 4.33
CA ILE A 98 14.04 -9.23 3.20
C ILE A 98 14.49 -10.63 3.70
N ILE A 99 15.41 -10.70 4.67
CA ILE A 99 15.97 -11.99 5.10
C ILE A 99 15.05 -12.71 6.09
N ASN A 100 14.67 -12.06 7.20
CA ASN A 100 13.91 -12.74 8.25
C ASN A 100 12.45 -12.97 7.86
N LYS A 101 11.78 -11.91 7.37
CA LYS A 101 10.36 -11.95 7.01
C LYS A 101 10.11 -12.44 5.58
N LYS A 102 11.16 -12.67 4.80
CA LYS A 102 11.08 -13.07 3.38
C LYS A 102 10.19 -12.12 2.56
N PHE A 103 10.17 -10.85 2.94
CA PHE A 103 9.34 -9.84 2.30
C PHE A 103 9.91 -9.47 0.93
N ILE A 104 9.06 -9.54 -0.10
CA ILE A 104 9.40 -9.17 -1.47
C ILE A 104 8.32 -8.16 -1.93
N PRO A 105 8.58 -6.84 -1.89
CA PRO A 105 7.56 -5.82 -2.16
C PRO A 105 7.04 -5.89 -3.60
N PHE A 106 7.90 -6.28 -4.52
CA PHE A 106 7.59 -6.47 -5.93
C PHE A 106 8.03 -7.87 -6.33
N PRO A 107 7.21 -8.90 -6.08
CA PRO A 107 7.56 -10.25 -6.49
C PRO A 107 7.82 -10.25 -8.00
N PRO A 108 8.80 -11.04 -8.48
CA PRO A 108 9.02 -11.20 -9.91
C PRO A 108 7.69 -11.52 -10.58
N ARG A 109 7.37 -10.81 -11.67
CA ARG A 109 6.23 -11.21 -12.48
C ARG A 109 6.46 -12.66 -12.91
N PRO A 110 5.45 -13.54 -12.83
CA PRO A 110 5.59 -14.88 -13.34
C PRO A 110 6.06 -14.80 -14.78
N THR A 111 7.14 -15.51 -15.11
CA THR A 111 7.58 -15.69 -16.49
C THR A 111 6.59 -16.64 -17.12
N TYR A 112 5.66 -16.11 -17.91
CA TYR A 112 4.83 -16.93 -18.76
C TYR A 112 5.62 -17.25 -20.02
N GLU A 113 5.56 -18.49 -20.49
CA GLU A 113 6.01 -18.78 -21.85
C GLU A 113 5.15 -17.94 -22.81
N ASP A 114 5.78 -17.32 -23.83
CA ASP A 114 5.13 -16.61 -24.94
C ASP A 114 4.35 -17.59 -25.84
N THR A 115 3.48 -18.36 -25.22
CA THR A 115 2.49 -19.18 -25.91
C THR A 115 1.46 -18.24 -26.50
N VAL A 116 0.99 -18.59 -27.71
CA VAL A 116 -0.10 -17.86 -28.38
C VAL A 116 -1.30 -17.68 -27.43
N HIS A 117 -1.55 -18.67 -26.56
CA HIS A 117 -2.62 -18.63 -25.59
C HIS A 117 -2.44 -17.56 -24.50
N TYR A 118 -1.22 -17.39 -23.98
CA TYR A 118 -0.93 -16.33 -23.01
C TYR A 118 -1.02 -14.94 -23.63
N ILE A 119 -0.51 -14.77 -24.86
CA ILE A 119 -0.62 -13.50 -25.59
C ILE A 119 -2.10 -13.13 -25.82
N GLN A 120 -2.92 -14.09 -26.25
CA GLN A 120 -4.37 -13.89 -26.41
C GLN A 120 -5.07 -13.59 -25.08
N LEU A 121 -4.70 -14.25 -23.98
CA LEU A 121 -5.24 -13.99 -22.65
C LEU A 121 -4.91 -12.58 -22.16
N MET A 122 -3.67 -12.12 -22.36
CA MET A 122 -3.24 -10.78 -21.96
C MET A 122 -3.86 -9.70 -22.84
N GLN A 123 -4.04 -9.96 -24.14
CA GLN A 123 -4.82 -9.07 -25.03
C GLN A 123 -6.28 -8.99 -24.58
N ALA A 124 -6.92 -10.12 -24.27
CA ALA A 124 -8.30 -10.15 -23.77
C ALA A 124 -8.47 -9.36 -22.47
N ARG A 125 -7.51 -9.47 -21.53
CA ARG A 125 -7.50 -8.70 -20.28
C ARG A 125 -7.18 -7.23 -20.48
N ALA A 126 -6.33 -6.87 -21.43
CA ALA A 126 -6.07 -5.46 -21.78
C ALA A 126 -7.31 -4.76 -22.36
N HIS A 127 -8.25 -5.53 -22.91
CA HIS A 127 -9.56 -5.08 -23.38
C HIS A 127 -10.68 -5.22 -22.34
N GLU A 128 -10.37 -5.56 -21.07
CA GLU A 128 -11.29 -5.26 -19.98
C GLU A 128 -11.35 -3.72 -19.86
N GLU A 129 -12.25 -3.12 -20.65
CA GLU A 129 -12.61 -1.71 -20.54
C GLU A 129 -13.02 -1.48 -19.09
N TYR A 130 -12.17 -0.75 -18.36
CA TYR A 130 -12.56 -0.16 -17.10
C TYR A 130 -13.81 0.66 -17.41
N SER A 131 -14.97 0.22 -16.91
CA SER A 131 -16.25 0.87 -17.22
C SER A 131 -16.11 2.36 -16.97
N PRO A 132 -16.24 3.22 -18.00
CA PRO A 132 -16.28 4.65 -17.79
C PRO A 132 -17.53 4.89 -16.95
N THR A 133 -17.36 5.30 -15.70
CA THR A 133 -18.48 5.76 -14.89
C THR A 133 -19.15 6.91 -15.64
N LYS A 134 -20.28 6.62 -16.27
CA LYS A 134 -21.20 7.64 -16.78
C LYS A 134 -21.89 8.26 -15.58
N THR A 135 -21.20 9.14 -14.87
CA THR A 135 -21.85 10.06 -13.92
C THR A 135 -22.44 11.20 -14.74
N VAL A 136 -23.66 11.01 -15.23
CA VAL A 136 -24.47 12.10 -15.77
C VAL A 136 -25.05 12.85 -14.58
N PHE A 137 -24.53 14.04 -14.31
CA PHE A 137 -25.19 14.98 -13.39
C PHE A 137 -26.38 15.60 -14.14
N ASN A 138 -27.58 15.38 -13.62
CA ASN A 138 -28.78 16.15 -13.94
C ASN A 138 -28.87 17.36 -13.01
#